data_AF-A0A7X4C004-F1
#
_entry.id   AF-A0A7X4C004-F1
#
_cell.length_a   1.000
_cell.length_b   1.000
_cell.length_c   1.000
_cell.angle_alpha   90.00
_cell.angle_beta   90.00
_cell.angle_gamma   90.00
#
_symmetry.space_group_name_H-M   'P 1'
#
loop_
_entity.id
_entity.type
_entity.pdbx_description
1 polymer ?
#
loop_
_entity_poly.entity_id
_entity_poly.type
_entity_poly.pdbx_seq_one_letter_code
_entity_poly.pdbx_strand_id
1 'polypeptide(L)' 'MLSFETLTFAPIDRRLIDIALFAPAERDWLNAYHAQVREVAACEDPVWLEAATAPI' A
#
# COMPACT_ATOMS: atom_id res chain seq x y z
N MET A 1 19.69 -2.43 16.02
CA MET A 1 18.28 -2.22 16.43
C MET A 1 17.41 -3.11 15.54
N LEU A 2 16.34 -3.72 16.07
CA LEU A 2 15.48 -4.65 15.32
C LEU A 2 14.23 -3.92 14.80
N SER A 3 13.69 -4.36 13.66
CA SER A 3 12.47 -3.83 13.02
C SER A 3 11.67 -4.96 12.34
N PHE A 4 10.45 -4.67 11.94
CA PHE A 4 9.63 -5.58 11.14
C PHE A 4 10.01 -5.55 9.66
N GLU A 5 9.80 -6.67 8.99
CA GLU A 5 9.92 -6.84 7.55
C GLU A 5 8.57 -7.28 6.98
N THR A 6 8.22 -6.74 5.82
CA THR A 6 7.00 -7.11 5.10
C THR A 6 7.18 -8.46 4.41
N LEU A 7 6.39 -9.46 4.81
CA LEU A 7 6.29 -10.73 4.10
C LEU A 7 5.08 -10.79 3.15
N THR A 8 3.98 -10.11 3.50
CA THR A 8 2.75 -10.12 2.71
C THR A 8 2.65 -8.88 1.83
N PHE A 9 2.61 -9.09 0.52
CA PHE A 9 2.38 -8.05 -0.48
C PHE A 9 0.97 -8.15 -1.05
N ALA A 10 0.00 -7.57 -0.33
CA ALA A 10 -1.39 -7.47 -0.78
C ALA A 10 -1.89 -6.04 -0.57
N PRO A 11 -2.66 -5.45 -1.50
CA PRO A 11 -3.15 -4.09 -1.33
C PRO A 11 -4.03 -3.95 -0.08
N ILE A 12 -3.74 -2.93 0.73
CA ILE A 12 -4.66 -2.49 1.80
C ILE A 12 -5.81 -1.70 1.16
N ASP A 13 -7.05 -2.11 1.41
CA ASP A 13 -8.23 -1.40 0.93
C ASP A 13 -8.37 -0.05 1.64
N ARG A 14 -8.45 0.99 0.83
CA ARG A 14 -8.47 2.39 1.26
C ARG A 14 -9.84 2.99 1.49
N ARG A 15 -10.93 2.28 1.18
CA ARG A 15 -12.31 2.81 1.26
C ARG A 15 -12.75 3.20 2.67
N LEU A 16 -12.14 2.60 3.69
CA LEU A 16 -12.43 2.87 5.10
C LEU A 16 -11.33 3.66 5.81
N ILE A 17 -10.38 4.22 5.06
CA ILE A 17 -9.31 5.05 5.62
C ILE A 17 -9.81 6.50 5.72
N ASP A 18 -9.86 7.03 6.95
CA ASP A 18 -9.98 8.46 7.17
C ASP A 18 -8.59 9.12 7.15
N ILE A 19 -8.23 9.72 6.01
CA ILE A 19 -6.92 10.32 5.77
C ILE A 19 -6.65 11.50 6.73
N ALA A 20 -7.70 12.14 7.27
CA ALA A 20 -7.52 13.24 8.21
C ALA A 20 -6.92 12.78 9.55
N LEU A 21 -6.97 11.48 9.86
CA LEU A 21 -6.39 10.90 11.06
C LEU A 21 -4.91 10.50 10.89
N PHE A 22 -4.38 10.53 9.67
CA PHE A 22 -3.01 10.12 9.41
C PHE A 22 -2.01 11.23 9.74
N ALA A 23 -0.91 10.85 10.38
CA ALA A 23 0.31 11.63 10.32
C ALA A 23 0.91 11.56 8.89
N PRO A 24 1.67 12.57 8.44
CA PRO A 24 2.28 12.57 7.11
C PRO A 24 3.10 11.30 6.82
N ALA A 25 3.86 10.82 7.80
CA ALA A 25 4.68 9.62 7.66
C ALA A 25 3.86 8.33 7.47
N GLU A 26 2.65 8.23 8.04
CA GLU A 26 1.78 7.06 7.88
C GLU A 26 1.21 7.00 6.46
N ARG A 27 0.85 8.17 5.92
CA ARG A 27 0.43 8.31 4.52
C ARG A 27 1.57 7.96 3.56
N ASP A 28 2.77 8.48 3.80
CA ASP A 28 3.95 8.19 2.99
C ASP A 28 4.31 6.70 3.06
N TRP A 29 4.21 6.09 4.24
CA TRP A 29 4.44 4.66 4.42
C TRP A 29 3.45 3.81 3.62
N LEU A 30 2.15 4.13 3.68
CA LEU A 30 1.13 3.40 2.91
C LEU A 30 1.38 3.52 1.40
N ASN A 31 1.71 4.73 0.92
CA ASN A 31 2.03 4.97 -0.48
C ASN A 31 3.27 4.18 -0.94
N ALA A 32 4.32 4.13 -0.11
CA ALA A 32 5.51 3.34 -0.39
C ALA A 32 5.22 1.83 -0.38
N TYR A 33 4.45 1.35 0.59
CA TYR A 33 4.02 -0.04 0.68
C TYR A 33 3.23 -0.46 -0.57
N HIS A 34 2.24 0.34 -0.98
CA HIS A 34 1.45 0.09 -2.19
C HIS A 34 2.29 0.12 -3.47
N ALA A 35 3.33 0.96 -3.54
CA ALA A 35 4.28 0.93 -4.65
C ALA A 35 5.05 -0.41 -4.70
N GLN A 36 5.55 -0.88 -3.57
CA GLN A 36 6.22 -2.18 -3.48
C GLN A 36 5.28 -3.35 -3.82
N VAL A 37 4.01 -3.29 -3.39
CA VAL A 37 3.00 -4.29 -3.76
C VAL A 37 2.83 -4.36 -5.28
N ARG A 38 2.77 -3.22 -6.00
CA ARG A 38 2.70 -3.24 -7.47
C ARG A 38 3.91 -3.86 -8.14
N GLU A 39 5.10 -3.63 -7.58
CA GLU A 39 6.35 -4.13 -8.16
C GLU A 39 6.49 -5.64 -8.00
N VAL A 40 6.01 -6.21 -6.89
CA VAL A 40 6.26 -7.60 -6.51
C VAL A 40 5.06 -8.52 -6.76
N ALA A 41 3.83 -8.03 -6.63
CA ALA A 41 2.64 -8.87 -6.72
C ALA A 41 2.37 -9.34 -8.16
N ALA A 42 2.35 -10.65 -8.36
CA ALA A 42 1.84 -11.26 -9.58
C ALA A 42 0.31 -11.29 -9.53
N CYS A 43 -0.34 -10.25 -10.06
CA CYS A 43 -1.80 -10.17 -10.18
C CYS A 43 -2.24 -10.51 -11.61
N GLU A 44 -3.32 -11.28 -11.74
CA GLU A 44 -3.94 -11.58 -13.05
C GLU A 44 -4.61 -10.35 -13.67
N ASP A 45 -5.02 -9.37 -12.85
CA ASP A 45 -5.61 -8.10 -13.27
C ASP A 45 -4.69 -6.92 -12.90
N PRO A 46 -3.76 -6.53 -13.79
CA PRO A 46 -2.83 -5.44 -13.51
C PRO A 46 -3.51 -4.08 -13.43
N VAL A 47 -4.62 -3.87 -14.15
CA VAL A 47 -5.36 -2.60 -14.12
C VAL A 47 -6.03 -2.43 -12.76
N TRP A 48 -6.62 -3.51 -12.24
CA TRP A 48 -7.14 -3.50 -10.88
C TRP A 48 -6.04 -3.25 -9.84
N LEU A 49 -4.88 -3.90 -9.99
CA LEU A 49 -3.76 -3.75 -9.05
C LEU A 49 -3.26 -2.30 -9.01
N GLU A 50 -3.12 -1.65 -10.17
CA GLU A 50 -2.76 -0.23 -10.28
C GLU A 50 -3.76 0.67 -9.54
N ALA A 51 -5.06 0.46 -9.75
CA ALA A 51 -6.10 1.24 -9.09
C ALA A 51 -6.14 1.01 -7.57
N ALA A 52 -6.02 -0.25 -7.13
CA ALA A 52 -6.07 -0.65 -5.72
C ALA A 52 -4.89 -0.11 -4.89
N THR A 53 -3.77 0.18 -5.55
CA THR A 53 -2.53 0.64 -4.93
C THR A 53 -2.21 2.11 -5.23
N ALA A 54 -3.10 2.82 -5.93
CA ALA A 54 -2.87 4.22 -6.28
C ALA A 54 -2.57 5.06 -5.01
N PRO A 55 -1.69 6.07 -5.08
CA PRO A 55 -1.38 6.89 -3.91
C PRO A 55 -2.61 7.54 -3.28
N ILE A 56 -2.57 7.72 -1.96
CA ILE A 56 -3.61 8.37 -1.17
C ILE A 56 -3.15 9.74 -0.71
#